data_AF-A0AAE4CW74-F1
#
_entry.id   AF-A0AAE4CW74-F1
#
_cell.length_a   1.000
_cell.length_b   1.000
_cell.length_c   1.000
_cell.angle_alpha   90.00
_cell.angle_beta   90.00
_cell.angle_gamma   90.00
#
_symmetry.space_group_name_H-M   'P 1'
#
loop_
_entity.id
_entity.type
_entity.pdbx_description
1 polymer ?
#
loop_
_entity_poly.entity_id
_entity_poly.type
_entity_poly.pdbx_seq_one_letter_code
_entity_poly.pdbx_strand_id
1 'polypeptide(L)'
;MMVSVLTVLVDDLRSFTDGRAALVARTSADAVTLLGRHRHDHIDELWLDHDLGGTDTIWPVVTLLEQAAFDGTPFDIGAVLIHSANPPGAIRLNQTLRRWGYRVRAVPGSPAVGYR
;
A
#
# COMPACT_ATOMS: atom_id res chain seq x y z
N MET A 1 -24.36 -12.29 -2.94
CA MET A 1 -23.86 -10.90 -2.88
C MET A 1 -22.43 -10.93 -3.38
N MET A 2 -22.08 -10.14 -4.38
CA MET A 2 -20.69 -10.04 -4.84
C MET A 2 -19.94 -9.26 -3.77
N VAL A 3 -19.05 -9.93 -3.03
CA VAL A 3 -18.14 -9.26 -2.10
C VAL A 3 -17.27 -8.34 -2.97
N SER A 4 -17.41 -7.03 -2.81
CA SER A 4 -16.59 -6.07 -3.53
C SER A 4 -15.17 -6.15 -2.96
N VAL A 5 -14.20 -6.52 -3.79
CA VAL A 5 -12.79 -6.53 -3.42
C VAL A 5 -12.27 -5.10 -3.47
N LEU A 6 -11.81 -4.55 -2.35
CA LEU A 6 -11.19 -3.24 -2.27
C LEU A 6 -9.67 -3.39 -2.34
N THR A 7 -9.11 -3.09 -3.51
CA THR A 7 -7.66 -3.04 -3.73
C THR A 7 -7.20 -1.59 -3.83
N VAL A 8 -6.15 -1.25 -3.10
CA VAL A 8 -5.48 0.06 -3.15
C VAL A 8 -4.05 -0.14 -3.67
N LEU A 9 -3.66 0.68 -4.64
CA LEU A 9 -2.29 0.75 -5.17
C LEU A 9 -1.71 2.13 -4.92
N VAL A 10 -0.52 2.18 -4.30
CA VAL A 10 0.26 3.40 -4.15
C VAL A 10 1.54 3.27 -4.98
N ASP A 11 1.53 3.91 -6.15
CA ASP A 11 2.62 3.91 -7.12
C ASP A 11 2.47 5.13 -8.03
N ASP A 12 3.56 5.83 -8.30
CA ASP A 12 3.58 7.08 -9.06
C ASP A 12 3.41 6.87 -10.57
N LEU A 13 3.88 5.74 -11.11
CA LEU A 13 3.96 5.49 -12.56
C LEU A 13 3.14 4.29 -13.03
N ARG A 14 3.06 3.24 -12.24
CA ARG A 14 2.57 1.92 -12.63
C ARG A 14 1.14 1.67 -12.16
N SER A 15 0.44 0.80 -12.87
CA SER A 15 -0.93 0.37 -12.55
C SER A 15 -1.06 -1.13 -12.72
N PHE A 16 -2.17 -1.71 -12.28
CA PHE A 16 -2.46 -3.11 -12.59
C PHE A 16 -2.62 -3.33 -14.10
N THR A 17 -1.97 -4.36 -14.63
CA THR A 17 -1.96 -4.71 -16.06
C THR A 17 -3.10 -5.63 -16.47
N ASP A 18 -3.75 -6.28 -15.50
CA ASP A 18 -4.81 -7.26 -15.71
C ASP A 18 -6.23 -6.66 -15.72
N GLY A 19 -6.34 -5.33 -15.66
CA GLY A 19 -7.61 -4.62 -15.72
C GLY A 19 -8.48 -4.74 -14.47
N ARG A 20 -7.97 -5.30 -13.36
CA ARG A 20 -8.71 -5.33 -12.10
C ARG A 20 -9.05 -3.91 -11.62
N ALA A 21 -10.19 -3.77 -10.96
CA ALA A 21 -10.55 -2.52 -10.30
C ALA A 21 -9.62 -2.29 -9.11
N ALA A 22 -9.03 -1.09 -9.03
CA ALA A 22 -8.23 -0.66 -7.88
C ALA A 22 -8.34 0.85 -7.73
N LEU A 23 -8.29 1.32 -6.48
CA LEU A 23 -8.08 2.72 -6.17
C LEU A 23 -6.59 3.00 -6.23
N VAL A 24 -6.18 3.98 -7.02
CA VAL A 24 -4.77 4.27 -7.27
C VAL A 24 -4.41 5.65 -6.75
N ALA A 25 -3.39 5.71 -5.90
CA ALA A 25 -2.80 6.94 -5.41
C ALA A 25 -1.40 7.12 -6.04
N ARG A 26 -1.15 8.31 -6.61
CA ARG A 26 0.12 8.63 -7.30
C ARG A 26 1.16 9.29 -6.42
N THR A 27 0.74 9.75 -5.25
CA THR A 27 1.59 10.39 -4.26
C THR A 27 1.26 9.83 -2.88
N SER A 28 2.18 9.99 -1.93
CA SER A 28 1.92 9.60 -0.54
C SER A 28 0.78 10.44 0.07
N ALA A 29 0.62 11.70 -0.33
CA ALA A 29 -0.46 12.58 0.13
C ALA A 29 -1.84 12.11 -0.36
N ASP A 30 -1.94 11.72 -1.63
CA ASP A 30 -3.17 11.14 -2.17
C ASP A 30 -3.50 9.82 -1.47
N ALA A 31 -2.48 9.00 -1.20
CA ALA A 31 -2.65 7.72 -0.52
C ALA A 31 -3.15 7.91 0.93
N VAL A 32 -2.57 8.86 1.67
CA VAL A 32 -3.04 9.20 3.02
C VAL A 32 -4.50 9.68 2.99
N THR A 33 -4.86 10.54 2.04
CA THR A 33 -6.23 11.02 1.87
C THR A 33 -7.19 9.87 1.53
N LEU A 34 -6.79 8.99 0.60
CA LEU A 34 -7.55 7.84 0.17
C LEU A 34 -7.80 6.86 1.33
N LEU A 35 -6.74 6.49 2.06
CA LEU A 35 -6.84 5.61 3.22
C LEU A 35 -7.70 6.26 4.32
N GLY A 36 -7.62 7.58 4.51
CA GLY A 36 -8.49 8.30 5.43
C GLY A 36 -9.98 8.15 5.10
N ARG A 37 -10.35 8.18 3.81
CA ARG A 37 -11.74 7.95 3.35
C ARG A 37 -12.21 6.52 3.59
N HIS A 38 -11.28 5.56 3.53
CA HIS A 38 -11.52 4.14 3.76
C HIS A 38 -11.10 3.66 5.16
N ARG A 39 -11.04 4.57 6.15
CA ARG A 39 -10.52 4.26 7.49
C ARG A 39 -11.25 3.12 8.19
N HIS A 40 -12.52 2.94 7.89
CA HIS A 40 -13.40 1.93 8.51
C HIS A 40 -13.79 0.80 7.56
N ASP A 41 -13.28 0.81 6.33
CA ASP A 41 -13.54 -0.23 5.35
C ASP A 41 -12.47 -1.33 5.45
N HIS A 42 -12.84 -2.56 5.06
CA HIS A 42 -11.87 -3.63 4.84
C HIS A 42 -11.15 -3.39 3.51
N ILE A 43 -9.82 -3.29 3.53
CA ILE A 43 -8.97 -3.25 2.34
C ILE A 43 -8.38 -4.64 2.13
N ASP A 44 -8.83 -5.36 1.10
CA ASP A 44 -8.34 -6.72 0.82
C ASP A 44 -6.84 -6.72 0.54
N GLU A 45 -6.38 -5.79 -0.30
CA GLU A 45 -4.99 -5.67 -0.72
C GLU A 45 -4.53 -4.20 -0.76
N LEU A 46 -3.44 -3.91 -0.05
CA LEU A 46 -2.72 -2.64 -0.12
C LEU A 46 -1.35 -2.85 -0.76
N TRP A 47 -1.16 -2.30 -1.96
CA TRP A 47 0.09 -2.40 -2.72
C TRP A 47 0.92 -1.13 -2.58
N LEU A 48 2.21 -1.29 -2.26
CA LEU A 48 3.13 -0.21 -1.93
C LEU A 48 4.40 -0.26 -2.79
N ASP A 49 4.66 0.77 -3.58
CA ASP A 49 6.01 1.13 -4.00
C ASP A 49 6.67 2.03 -2.95
N HIS A 50 7.98 1.91 -2.78
CA HIS A 50 8.75 2.72 -1.82
C HIS A 50 8.97 4.14 -2.33
N ASP A 51 9.37 4.26 -3.60
CA ASP A 51 9.76 5.51 -4.24
C ASP A 51 8.59 6.03 -5.08
N LEU A 52 8.09 7.24 -4.81
CA LEU A 52 6.92 7.83 -5.48
C LEU A 52 7.29 9.07 -6.31
N GLY A 53 8.56 9.14 -6.71
CA GLY A 53 9.10 10.22 -7.53
C GLY A 53 9.55 11.45 -6.73
N GLY A 54 10.57 12.15 -7.25
CA GLY A 54 11.13 13.35 -6.62
C GLY A 54 11.64 13.08 -5.21
N THR A 55 11.10 13.82 -4.22
CA THR A 55 11.38 13.61 -2.80
C THR A 55 10.27 12.81 -2.10
N ASP A 56 9.24 12.37 -2.83
CA ASP A 56 8.12 11.63 -2.27
C ASP A 56 8.47 10.15 -2.11
N THR A 57 8.05 9.60 -0.99
CA THR A 57 8.25 8.19 -0.64
C THR A 57 7.02 7.70 0.09
N ILE A 58 6.89 6.39 0.25
CA ILE A 58 5.73 5.80 0.92
C ILE A 58 5.65 6.06 2.43
N TRP A 59 6.68 6.68 3.03
CA TRP A 59 6.78 6.83 4.48
C TRP A 59 5.59 7.53 5.15
N PRO A 60 4.93 8.56 4.57
CA PRO A 60 3.73 9.13 5.16
C PRO A 60 2.57 8.11 5.29
N VAL A 61 2.43 7.19 4.34
CA VAL A 61 1.46 6.09 4.42
C VAL A 61 1.85 5.12 5.53
N VAL A 62 3.14 4.76 5.61
CA VAL A 62 3.63 3.88 6.68
C VAL A 62 3.36 4.51 8.05
N THR A 63 3.73 5.78 8.25
CA THR A 63 3.51 6.51 9.51
C THR A 63 2.03 6.55 9.89
N LEU A 64 1.12 6.74 8.92
CA LEU A 64 -0.33 6.66 9.18
C LEU A 64 -0.74 5.29 9.72
N LEU A 65 -0.28 4.20 9.10
CA LEU A 65 -0.59 2.83 9.51
C LEU A 65 0.01 2.47 10.87
N GLU A 66 1.23 2.93 11.15
CA GLU A 66 1.90 2.76 12.44
C GLU A 66 1.16 3.49 13.55
N GLN A 67 0.83 4.77 13.33
CA GLN A 67 0.12 5.59 14.31
C GLN A 67 -1.25 4.97 14.65
N ALA A 68 -2.01 4.55 13.63
CA ALA A 68 -3.29 3.88 13.82
C ALA A 68 -3.16 2.59 14.65
N ALA A 69 -2.14 1.77 14.38
CA ALA A 69 -1.88 0.56 15.14
C ALA A 69 -1.44 0.85 16.58
N PHE A 70 -0.58 1.87 16.78
CA PHE A 70 -0.16 2.33 18.11
C PHE A 70 -1.34 2.82 18.94
N ASP A 71 -2.28 3.55 18.33
CA ASP A 71 -3.49 4.07 18.97
C ASP A 71 -4.56 2.97 19.21
N GLY A 72 -4.25 1.71 18.95
CA GLY A 72 -5.16 0.58 19.15
C GLY A 72 -6.28 0.48 18.13
N THR A 73 -6.17 1.22 17.01
CA THR A 73 -7.16 1.26 15.93
C THR A 73 -6.50 1.01 14.56
N PRO A 74 -5.79 -0.12 14.38
CA PRO A 74 -5.12 -0.44 13.13
C PRO A 74 -6.12 -0.49 11.97
N PHE A 75 -5.64 -0.23 10.75
CA PHE A 75 -6.46 -0.42 9.56
C PHE A 75 -6.77 -1.90 9.35
N ASP A 76 -7.99 -2.21 8.92
CA ASP A 76 -8.37 -3.57 8.56
C ASP A 76 -7.89 -3.89 7.14
N ILE A 77 -6.68 -4.46 7.05
CA ILE A 77 -6.00 -4.78 5.80
C ILE A 77 -5.74 -6.28 5.72
N GLY A 78 -6.28 -6.92 4.67
CA GLY A 78 -6.11 -8.36 4.42
C GLY A 78 -4.66 -8.74 4.13
N ALA A 79 -4.01 -8.01 3.21
CA ALA A 79 -2.60 -8.16 2.88
C ALA A 79 -1.95 -6.84 2.44
N VAL A 80 -0.71 -6.61 2.86
CA VAL A 80 0.15 -5.55 2.33
C VAL A 80 1.17 -6.17 1.37
N LEU A 81 1.19 -5.70 0.13
CA LEU A 81 2.07 -6.19 -0.93
C LEU A 81 3.10 -5.12 -1.30
N ILE A 82 4.37 -5.38 -1.01
CA ILE A 82 5.46 -4.46 -1.34
C ILE A 82 6.02 -4.87 -2.69
N HIS A 83 5.78 -4.07 -3.72
CA HIS A 83 6.24 -4.34 -5.10
C HIS A 83 7.41 -3.46 -5.54
N SER A 84 8.00 -2.73 -4.59
CA SER A 84 9.09 -1.81 -4.89
C SER A 84 10.31 -2.50 -5.49
N ALA A 85 10.95 -1.78 -6.42
CA ALA A 85 12.24 -2.15 -6.99
C ALA A 85 13.43 -1.75 -6.10
N ASN A 86 13.21 -1.01 -5.00
CA ASN A 86 14.24 -0.56 -4.06
C ASN A 86 14.41 -1.57 -2.91
N PRO A 87 15.46 -2.41 -2.89
CA PRO A 87 15.57 -3.49 -1.91
C PRO A 87 15.73 -3.00 -0.45
N PRO A 88 16.59 -2.01 -0.15
CA PRO A 88 16.65 -1.44 1.21
C PRO A 88 15.30 -0.87 1.67
N GLY A 89 14.61 -0.14 0.79
CA GLY A 89 13.28 0.41 1.05
C GLY A 89 12.29 -0.70 1.39
N ALA A 90 12.19 -1.73 0.54
CA ALA A 90 11.29 -2.86 0.73
C ALA A 90 11.56 -3.64 2.02
N ILE A 91 12.83 -3.87 2.38
CA ILE A 91 13.20 -4.53 3.64
C ILE A 91 12.70 -3.73 4.84
N ARG A 92 12.94 -2.40 4.83
CA ARG A 92 12.54 -1.52 5.91
C ARG A 92 11.01 -1.47 6.06
N LEU A 93 10.27 -1.35 4.96
CA LEU A 93 8.80 -1.41 4.95
C LEU A 93 8.28 -2.73 5.54
N ASN A 94 8.84 -3.85 5.11
CA ASN A 94 8.45 -5.16 5.60
C ASN A 94 8.67 -5.32 7.11
N GLN A 95 9.83 -4.89 7.62
CA GLN A 95 10.13 -4.93 9.05
C GLN A 95 9.18 -4.04 9.86
N THR A 96 8.97 -2.81 9.41
CA THR A 96 8.10 -1.83 10.08
C THR A 96 6.66 -2.32 10.17
N LEU A 97 6.06 -2.71 9.05
CA LEU A 97 4.63 -3.07 9.03
C LEU A 97 4.36 -4.41 9.73
N ARG A 98 5.28 -5.38 9.64
CA ARG A 98 5.16 -6.64 10.39
C ARG A 98 5.23 -6.45 11.90
N ARG A 99 6.02 -5.48 12.39
CA ARG A 99 6.08 -5.14 13.82
C ARG A 99 4.70 -4.75 14.38
N TRP A 100 3.85 -4.15 13.54
CA TRP A 100 2.48 -3.76 13.89
C TRP A 100 1.42 -4.82 13.57
N GLY A 101 1.84 -6.03 13.18
CA GLY A 101 0.92 -7.16 12.95
C GLY A 101 0.30 -7.22 11.55
N TYR A 102 0.66 -6.31 10.63
CA TYR A 102 0.19 -6.39 9.26
C TYR A 102 0.77 -7.62 8.53
N ARG A 103 -0.04 -8.24 7.67
CA ARG A 103 0.37 -9.38 6.84
C ARG A 103 1.09 -8.89 5.59
N VAL A 104 2.42 -8.81 5.66
CA VAL A 104 3.24 -8.25 4.59
C VAL A 104 3.85 -9.34 3.69
N ARG A 105 3.80 -9.13 2.37
CA ARG A 105 4.45 -9.95 1.35
C ARG A 105 5.30 -9.06 0.43
N ALA A 106 6.56 -9.43 0.23
CA ALA A 106 7.39 -8.81 -0.80
C ALA A 106 7.09 -9.48 -2.15
N VAL A 107 6.74 -8.68 -3.15
CA VAL A 107 6.42 -9.09 -4.52
C VAL A 107 7.17 -8.21 -5.54
N PRO A 108 8.50 -8.05 -5.40
CA PRO A 108 9.28 -7.21 -6.30
C PRO A 108 9.19 -7.74 -7.74
N GLY A 109 9.04 -6.84 -8.71
CA GLY A 109 8.94 -7.24 -10.13
C GLY A 109 7.68 -8.04 -10.47
N SER A 110 6.62 -7.97 -9.65
CA SER A 110 5.35 -8.61 -9.95
C SER A 110 4.83 -8.21 -11.33
N PRO A 111 4.48 -9.17 -12.22
CA PRO A 111 3.93 -8.85 -13.54
C PRO A 111 2.54 -8.22 -13.46
N ALA A 112 1.90 -8.26 -12.29
CA ALA A 112 0.59 -7.66 -12.06
C ALA A 112 0.64 -6.13 -12.14
N VAL A 113 1.77 -5.49 -11.84
CA VAL A 113 1.91 -4.03 -11.83
C VAL A 113 2.94 -3.60 -12.86
N GLY A 114 2.55 -2.73 -13.79
CA GLY A 114 3.39 -2.30 -14.90
C GLY A 114 3.03 -0.90 -15.42
N TYR A 115 3.84 -0.40 -16.35
CA TYR A 115 3.61 0.89 -17.01
C TYR A 115 2.36 0.83 -17.88
N ARG A 116 1.57 1.91 -17.88
CA ARG A 116 0.38 2.08 -18.71
C ARG A 116 0.58 3.22 -19.71
#